data_AF-A0A6I8M196-F1
#
_entry.id   AF-A0A6I8M196-F1
#
_cell.length_a   1.000
_cell.length_b   1.000
_cell.length_c   1.000
_cell.angle_alpha   90.00
_cell.angle_beta   90.00
_cell.angle_gamma   90.00
#
_symmetry.space_group_name_H-M   'P 1'
#
loop_
_entity.id
_entity.type
_entity.pdbx_description
1 polymer ?
#
loop_
_entity_poly.entity_id
_entity_poly.type
_entity_poly.pdbx_seq_one_letter_code
_entity_poly.pdbx_strand_id
1 'polypeptide(L)'
;MKGEVVLDAGAVSRCRRRVHLEHDPTMREVPLSPPDPTAQQRIDDATAHREDIVTRLMAANPGSWVKVPRDLPAHERVELTEQAFAAEARYIWGALLPVDPAGHRRGGIDLLVRTGRGYVPVLVVRHRISDRGTGAIVTDLTDLDPAHRAADESRKVRSQPRDQLRLVHIRRMLQTLGQADESLTLGGVIGLDADVVVWHDLTAGTWPGGRSALTEYQVRFADRLAIASAAANGEEPLAEPSRVLECRRCPWWPTCEKVLTETRDVSLVVRGEDAVELRRAGVSTVDKLAALDPTGDAPEINWTGVTFPDAVVLARAWLADLTLVRRVDRVEVPRADVEVDVDMESFGDAGAYLWGCLLTGADIGISPGYRAFATWDPLPTEDEARSFAEFWAWLTDVRERTEAAGLTFRAYCYNALAENRWLFGSVERFGDHPGIPAKKEIQSFVDSDEWVDLFRSVTDQFLCSQGKGLKVIAPVAGFAWRDPEAGGEASMRWYRDAVGMDGEVPDAEQRERLLRYNEDDVLATHALREWIDARAQAEVPYMFDL
;
A
#
# COMPACT_ATOMS: atom_id res chain seq x y z
N MET A 1 -0.57 13.38 -38.52
CA MET A 1 -1.78 13.79 -37.78
C MET A 1 -1.37 14.02 -36.35
N LYS A 2 -1.52 15.24 -35.82
CA LYS A 2 -1.35 15.49 -34.38
C LYS A 2 -2.38 14.64 -33.65
N GLY A 3 -1.95 13.61 -32.93
CA GLY A 3 -2.86 12.77 -32.17
C GLY A 3 -3.45 13.62 -31.05
N GLU A 4 -4.77 13.81 -31.07
CA GLU A 4 -5.46 14.53 -30.00
C GLU A 4 -5.32 13.73 -28.70
N VAL A 5 -4.55 14.28 -27.75
CA VAL A 5 -4.26 13.60 -26.49
C VAL A 5 -5.50 13.62 -25.60
N VAL A 6 -5.91 12.45 -25.11
CA VAL A 6 -7.00 12.31 -24.14
C VAL A 6 -6.54 11.49 -22.94
N LEU A 7 -6.83 11.98 -21.74
CA LEU A 7 -6.37 11.39 -20.48
C LEU A 7 -7.51 10.77 -19.69
N ASP A 8 -7.19 9.67 -19.01
CA ASP A 8 -8.06 9.07 -17.99
C ASP A 8 -7.87 9.76 -16.63
N ALA A 9 -8.78 9.48 -15.68
CA ALA A 9 -8.71 10.01 -14.33
C ALA A 9 -7.47 9.54 -13.53
N GLY A 10 -6.83 8.44 -13.95
CA GLY A 10 -5.61 7.94 -13.34
C GLY A 10 -4.40 8.83 -13.63
N ALA A 11 -4.37 9.54 -14.76
CA ALA A 11 -3.24 10.39 -15.16
C ALA A 11 -2.84 11.40 -14.07
N VAL A 12 -3.81 12.01 -13.37
CA VAL A 12 -3.55 13.01 -12.30
C VAL A 12 -3.04 12.40 -10.99
N SER A 13 -3.07 11.07 -10.86
CA SER A 13 -2.49 10.33 -9.74
C SER A 13 -1.19 9.61 -10.10
N ARG A 14 -0.84 9.53 -11.40
CA ARG A 14 0.41 8.95 -11.89
C ARG A 14 1.57 9.96 -11.82
N CYS A 15 2.77 9.41 -11.72
CA CYS A 15 4.03 10.12 -11.85
C CYS A 15 4.10 10.86 -13.19
N ARG A 16 4.63 12.09 -13.18
CA ARG A 16 4.79 12.95 -14.37
C ARG A 16 5.55 12.22 -15.47
N ARG A 17 6.66 11.56 -15.13
CA ARG A 17 7.48 10.83 -16.11
C ARG A 17 6.74 9.64 -16.72
N ARG A 18 5.93 8.92 -15.93
CA ARG A 18 5.10 7.84 -16.46
C ARG A 18 4.09 8.34 -17.50
N VAL A 19 3.43 9.46 -17.23
CA VAL A 19 2.49 10.08 -18.20
C VAL A 19 3.21 10.45 -19.50
N HIS A 20 4.43 10.99 -19.42
CA HIS A 20 5.26 11.25 -20.60
C HIS A 20 5.54 9.95 -21.39
N LEU A 21 6.09 8.93 -20.72
CA LEU A 21 6.49 7.67 -21.36
C LEU A 21 5.31 6.92 -22.01
N GLU A 22 4.13 6.96 -21.39
CA GLU A 22 2.90 6.35 -21.94
C GLU A 22 2.41 7.05 -23.24
N HIS A 23 2.85 8.28 -23.50
CA HIS A 23 2.44 9.08 -24.66
C HIS A 23 3.57 9.35 -25.66
N ASP A 24 4.81 8.95 -25.35
CA ASP A 24 5.96 9.08 -26.25
C ASP A 24 5.91 7.97 -27.32
N PRO A 25 5.79 8.31 -28.62
CA PRO A 25 5.74 7.32 -29.69
C PRO A 25 6.99 6.43 -29.79
N THR A 26 8.15 6.90 -29.32
CA THR A 26 9.41 6.15 -29.33
C THR A 26 9.45 5.05 -28.27
N MET A 27 8.57 5.13 -27.27
CA MET A 27 8.55 4.20 -26.14
C MET A 27 7.57 3.03 -26.34
N ARG A 28 6.84 2.98 -27.45
CA ARG A 28 5.80 1.94 -27.71
C ARG A 28 6.33 0.51 -27.69
N GLU A 29 7.54 0.32 -28.21
CA GLU A 29 8.17 -1.01 -28.32
C GLU A 29 9.10 -1.33 -27.13
N VAL A 30 9.19 -0.43 -26.15
CA VAL A 30 10.04 -0.64 -24.98
C VAL A 30 9.38 -1.67 -24.06
N PRO A 31 10.06 -2.79 -23.76
CA PRO A 31 9.50 -3.80 -22.88
C PRO A 31 9.23 -3.23 -21.49
N LEU A 32 8.04 -3.48 -20.98
CA LEU A 32 7.63 -3.12 -19.63
C LEU A 32 7.95 -4.26 -18.67
N SER A 33 8.18 -3.92 -17.40
CA SER A 33 8.20 -4.95 -16.36
C SER A 33 6.87 -5.72 -16.36
N PRO A 34 6.89 -7.04 -16.14
CA PRO A 34 5.66 -7.80 -16.01
C PRO A 34 4.80 -7.23 -14.89
N PRO A 35 3.46 -7.36 -14.98
CA PRO A 35 2.57 -6.93 -13.91
C PRO A 35 2.95 -7.65 -12.61
N ASP A 36 2.82 -6.92 -11.50
CA ASP A 36 2.95 -7.46 -10.14
C ASP A 36 2.11 -8.74 -10.01
N PRO A 37 2.65 -9.87 -9.49
CA PRO A 37 1.93 -11.15 -9.39
C PRO A 37 0.60 -11.05 -8.63
N THR A 38 0.46 -10.09 -7.71
CA THR A 38 -0.78 -9.82 -6.95
C THR A 38 -1.71 -8.82 -7.66
N ALA A 39 -1.29 -8.24 -8.78
CA ALA A 39 -2.12 -7.32 -9.55
C ALA A 39 -3.39 -8.00 -10.03
N GLN A 40 -3.29 -9.23 -10.54
CA GLN A 40 -4.46 -10.00 -10.98
C GLN A 40 -5.41 -10.27 -9.80
N GLN A 41 -4.90 -10.73 -8.66
CA GLN A 41 -5.71 -10.93 -7.45
C GLN A 41 -6.45 -9.66 -7.03
N ARG A 42 -5.77 -8.51 -7.02
CA ARG A 42 -6.41 -7.23 -6.68
C ARG A 42 -7.48 -6.81 -7.68
N ILE A 43 -7.31 -7.15 -8.95
CA ILE A 43 -8.31 -6.90 -10.01
C ILE A 43 -9.54 -7.79 -9.77
N ASP A 44 -9.32 -9.08 -9.50
CA ASP A 44 -10.38 -10.06 -9.29
C ASP A 44 -11.17 -9.74 -8.02
N ASP A 45 -10.48 -9.48 -6.89
CA ASP A 45 -11.09 -9.06 -5.64
C ASP A 45 -11.92 -7.77 -5.80
N ALA A 46 -11.39 -6.79 -6.54
CA ALA A 46 -12.10 -5.54 -6.77
C ALA A 46 -13.29 -5.73 -7.74
N THR A 47 -13.28 -6.77 -8.57
CA THR A 47 -14.41 -7.15 -9.43
C THR A 47 -15.49 -7.83 -8.61
N ALA A 48 -15.12 -8.80 -7.77
CA ALA A 48 -16.03 -9.48 -6.84
C ALA A 48 -16.71 -8.48 -5.88
N HIS A 49 -15.93 -7.56 -5.29
CA HIS A 49 -16.47 -6.49 -4.42
C HIS A 49 -17.52 -5.64 -5.15
N ARG A 50 -17.27 -5.27 -6.40
CA ARG A 50 -18.22 -4.48 -7.19
C ARG A 50 -19.50 -5.25 -7.50
N GLU A 51 -19.40 -6.54 -7.79
CA GLU A 51 -20.57 -7.39 -8.04
C GLU A 51 -21.40 -7.62 -6.76
N ASP A 52 -20.77 -7.74 -5.58
CA ASP A 52 -21.50 -7.76 -4.30
C ASP A 52 -22.27 -6.44 -4.09
N ILE A 53 -21.58 -5.30 -4.22
CA ILE A 53 -22.18 -3.98 -4.02
C ILE A 53 -23.37 -3.77 -4.95
N VAL A 54 -23.23 -4.02 -6.26
CA VAL A 54 -24.35 -3.78 -7.19
C VAL A 54 -25.53 -4.70 -6.88
N THR A 55 -25.28 -5.95 -6.48
CA THR A 55 -26.33 -6.90 -6.09
C THR A 55 -27.13 -6.37 -4.90
N ARG A 56 -26.44 -5.91 -3.85
CA ARG A 56 -27.06 -5.32 -2.65
C ARG A 56 -27.84 -4.04 -2.97
N LEU A 57 -27.26 -3.15 -3.78
CA LEU A 57 -27.89 -1.89 -4.15
C LEU A 57 -29.16 -2.10 -5.00
N MET A 58 -29.10 -2.98 -6.00
CA MET A 58 -30.25 -3.28 -6.87
C MET A 58 -31.38 -3.96 -6.10
N ALA A 59 -31.06 -4.86 -5.16
CA ALA A 59 -32.05 -5.50 -4.31
C ALA A 59 -32.77 -4.50 -3.39
N ALA A 60 -32.04 -3.53 -2.83
CA ALA A 60 -32.60 -2.53 -1.92
C ALA A 60 -33.32 -1.37 -2.63
N ASN A 61 -32.98 -1.09 -3.90
CA ASN A 61 -33.54 0.01 -4.68
C ASN A 61 -34.28 -0.52 -5.91
N PRO A 62 -35.48 -1.11 -5.78
CA PRO A 62 -36.29 -1.48 -6.93
C PRO A 62 -36.63 -0.22 -7.75
N GLY A 63 -36.19 -0.16 -9.01
CA GLY A 63 -36.32 1.02 -9.86
C GLY A 63 -35.68 0.84 -11.23
N SER A 64 -35.63 1.92 -12.02
CA SER A 64 -35.01 1.91 -13.36
C SER A 64 -33.48 1.91 -13.28
N TRP A 65 -32.91 0.71 -13.19
CA TRP A 65 -31.49 0.46 -13.32
C TRP A 65 -31.12 0.20 -14.78
N VAL A 66 -30.01 0.78 -15.23
CA VAL A 66 -29.31 0.33 -16.44
C VAL A 66 -27.93 -0.17 -16.04
N LYS A 67 -27.65 -1.45 -16.30
CA LYS A 67 -26.32 -2.05 -16.11
C LYS A 67 -25.60 -2.04 -17.45
N VAL A 68 -24.46 -1.34 -17.52
CA VAL A 68 -23.56 -1.33 -18.68
C VAL A 68 -22.48 -2.41 -18.44
N PRO A 69 -22.52 -3.56 -19.14
CA PRO A 69 -21.55 -4.62 -18.93
C PRO A 69 -20.12 -4.17 -19.29
N ARG A 70 -19.13 -4.59 -18.50
CA ARG A 70 -17.73 -4.13 -18.65
C ARG A 70 -16.96 -4.87 -19.75
N ASP A 71 -17.44 -6.07 -20.09
CA ASP A 71 -16.92 -6.98 -21.11
C ASP A 71 -17.30 -6.57 -22.53
N LEU A 72 -18.31 -5.71 -22.69
CA LEU A 72 -18.68 -5.18 -24.00
C LEU A 72 -17.59 -4.25 -24.57
N PRO A 73 -17.46 -4.18 -25.91
CA PRO A 73 -16.63 -3.20 -26.58
C PRO A 73 -16.93 -1.76 -26.14
N ALA A 74 -15.92 -0.91 -26.09
CA ALA A 74 -16.05 0.47 -25.60
C ALA A 74 -17.16 1.27 -26.32
N HIS A 75 -17.31 1.12 -27.64
CA HIS A 75 -18.33 1.84 -28.41
C HIS A 75 -19.77 1.46 -27.99
N GLU A 76 -20.05 0.17 -27.77
CA GLU A 76 -21.35 -0.31 -27.30
C GLU A 76 -21.64 0.16 -25.86
N ARG A 77 -20.61 0.17 -25.00
CA ARG A 77 -20.74 0.67 -23.62
C ARG A 77 -21.07 2.15 -23.57
N VAL A 78 -20.49 2.95 -24.47
CA VAL A 78 -20.81 4.37 -24.63
C VAL A 78 -22.25 4.53 -25.10
N GLU A 79 -22.67 3.80 -26.12
CA GLU A 79 -24.02 3.86 -26.66
C GLU A 79 -25.08 3.51 -25.59
N LEU A 80 -24.87 2.43 -24.81
CA LEU A 80 -25.75 2.06 -23.70
C LEU A 80 -25.82 3.15 -22.62
N THR A 81 -24.72 3.85 -22.37
CA THR A 81 -24.67 4.95 -21.40
C THR A 81 -25.47 6.16 -21.91
N GLU A 82 -25.33 6.50 -23.19
CA GLU A 82 -26.08 7.60 -23.83
C GLU A 82 -27.59 7.29 -23.89
N GLN A 83 -27.96 6.06 -24.22
CA GLN A 83 -29.35 5.59 -24.17
C GLN A 83 -29.91 5.69 -22.75
N ALA A 84 -29.12 5.35 -21.72
CA ALA A 84 -29.53 5.47 -20.33
C ALA A 84 -29.75 6.93 -19.90
N PHE A 85 -28.94 7.88 -20.40
CA PHE A 85 -29.18 9.31 -20.20
C PHE A 85 -30.47 9.77 -20.86
N ALA A 86 -30.71 9.38 -22.12
CA ALA A 86 -31.92 9.73 -22.86
C ALA A 86 -33.20 9.13 -22.22
N ALA A 87 -33.10 7.93 -21.66
CA ALA A 87 -34.17 7.25 -20.94
C ALA A 87 -34.35 7.76 -19.51
N GLU A 88 -33.53 8.72 -19.07
CA GLU A 88 -33.58 9.30 -17.75
C GLU A 88 -33.44 8.27 -16.62
N ALA A 89 -32.64 7.23 -16.86
CA ALA A 89 -32.48 6.12 -15.91
C ALA A 89 -32.04 6.63 -14.54
N ARG A 90 -32.71 6.16 -13.48
CA ARG A 90 -32.46 6.61 -12.11
C ARG A 90 -31.04 6.23 -11.66
N TYR A 91 -30.59 5.03 -12.04
CA TYR A 91 -29.27 4.51 -11.69
C TYR A 91 -28.61 3.91 -12.94
N ILE A 92 -27.38 4.30 -13.22
CA ILE A 92 -26.58 3.75 -14.32
C ILE A 92 -25.31 3.14 -13.74
N TRP A 93 -25.22 1.80 -13.76
CA TRP A 93 -24.06 1.06 -13.25
C TRP A 93 -23.07 0.76 -14.38
N GLY A 94 -21.78 0.98 -14.13
CA GLY A 94 -20.70 0.67 -15.08
C GLY A 94 -20.56 1.63 -16.26
N ALA A 95 -21.16 2.82 -16.15
CA ALA A 95 -21.20 3.83 -17.20
C ALA A 95 -19.83 4.14 -17.79
N LEU A 96 -19.72 4.12 -19.12
CA LEU A 96 -18.56 4.59 -19.86
C LEU A 96 -19.00 5.84 -20.63
N LEU A 97 -18.41 6.98 -20.30
CA LEU A 97 -18.80 8.24 -20.94
C LEU A 97 -18.16 8.36 -22.33
N PRO A 98 -18.83 9.01 -23.30
CA PRO A 98 -18.21 9.43 -24.54
C PRO A 98 -16.88 10.14 -24.28
N VAL A 99 -15.91 9.93 -25.16
CA VAL A 99 -14.66 10.70 -25.12
C VAL A 99 -15.02 12.18 -25.24
N ASP A 100 -14.36 13.02 -24.45
CA ASP A 100 -14.48 14.48 -24.45
C ASP A 100 -13.21 15.06 -25.08
N PRO A 101 -13.17 15.29 -26.42
CA PRO A 101 -12.00 15.86 -27.08
C PRO A 101 -11.70 17.28 -26.60
N ALA A 102 -12.74 18.11 -26.44
CA ALA A 102 -12.61 19.51 -26.02
C ALA A 102 -11.99 19.65 -24.63
N GLY A 103 -12.35 18.75 -23.71
CA GLY A 103 -11.79 18.66 -22.37
C GLY A 103 -10.57 17.75 -22.25
N HIS A 104 -10.18 17.07 -23.33
CA HIS A 104 -9.12 16.07 -23.37
C HIS A 104 -9.32 14.90 -22.39
N ARG A 105 -10.56 14.47 -22.16
CA ARG A 105 -10.90 13.45 -21.14
C ARG A 105 -11.50 12.20 -21.74
N ARG A 106 -11.19 11.07 -21.12
CA ARG A 106 -11.93 9.82 -21.25
C ARG A 106 -12.12 9.19 -19.87
N GLY A 107 -13.13 8.35 -19.70
CA GLY A 107 -13.33 7.66 -18.44
C GLY A 107 -14.72 7.06 -18.26
N GLY A 108 -14.81 6.20 -17.27
CA GLY A 108 -16.07 5.62 -16.80
C GLY A 108 -16.12 5.62 -15.28
N ILE A 109 -17.29 5.30 -14.74
CA ILE A 109 -17.60 5.35 -13.32
C ILE A 109 -18.38 4.10 -12.91
N ASP A 110 -18.28 3.72 -11.63
CA ASP A 110 -18.99 2.55 -11.11
C ASP A 110 -20.50 2.78 -11.08
N LEU A 111 -20.95 3.95 -10.61
CA LEU A 111 -22.37 4.31 -10.54
C LEU A 111 -22.59 5.79 -10.85
N LEU A 112 -23.63 6.09 -11.63
CA LEU A 112 -24.24 7.42 -11.76
C LEU A 112 -25.61 7.39 -11.10
N VAL A 113 -25.84 8.34 -10.19
CA VAL A 113 -27.14 8.53 -9.54
C VAL A 113 -27.83 9.74 -10.14
N ARG A 114 -29.03 9.55 -10.67
CA ARG A 114 -29.87 10.64 -11.16
C ARG A 114 -30.46 11.41 -9.98
N THR A 115 -30.31 12.71 -10.05
CA THR A 115 -30.93 13.71 -9.17
C THR A 115 -32.06 14.40 -9.92
N GLY A 116 -32.72 15.39 -9.31
CA GLY A 116 -33.73 16.19 -9.99
C GLY A 116 -33.22 17.05 -11.16
N ARG A 117 -31.89 17.22 -11.32
CA ARG A 117 -31.30 18.15 -12.30
C ARG A 117 -30.17 17.59 -13.16
N GLY A 118 -29.78 16.33 -12.96
CA GLY A 118 -28.68 15.68 -13.65
C GLY A 118 -28.14 14.49 -12.87
N TYR A 119 -26.88 14.13 -13.08
CA TYR A 119 -26.23 12.99 -12.45
C TYR A 119 -25.08 13.41 -11.52
N VAL A 120 -24.94 12.67 -10.42
CA VAL A 120 -23.76 12.71 -9.55
C VAL A 120 -22.99 11.39 -9.63
N PRO A 121 -21.65 11.41 -9.69
CA PRO A 121 -20.85 10.20 -9.76
C PRO A 121 -20.64 9.55 -8.39
N VAL A 122 -20.67 8.21 -8.35
CA VAL A 122 -20.36 7.40 -7.17
C VAL A 122 -19.32 6.35 -7.54
N LEU A 123 -18.22 6.31 -6.79
CA LEU A 123 -17.14 5.32 -6.94
C LEU A 123 -17.36 4.12 -6.04
N VAL A 124 -16.94 2.94 -6.50
CA VAL A 124 -16.83 1.75 -5.67
C VAL A 124 -15.36 1.32 -5.60
N VAL A 125 -14.82 1.34 -4.39
CA VAL A 125 -13.39 1.15 -4.11
C VAL A 125 -13.16 0.08 -3.05
N ARG A 126 -12.04 -0.63 -3.15
CA ARG A 126 -11.65 -1.71 -2.24
C ARG A 126 -10.61 -1.22 -1.21
N HIS A 127 -10.90 -0.10 -0.58
CA HIS A 127 -10.13 0.41 0.56
C HIS A 127 -11.06 1.12 1.53
N ARG A 128 -10.66 1.24 2.79
CA ARG A 128 -11.44 1.99 3.78
C ARG A 128 -11.51 3.48 3.42
N ILE A 129 -12.70 4.03 3.57
CA ILE A 129 -13.03 5.44 3.25
C ILE A 129 -13.43 6.25 4.49
N SER A 130 -13.61 5.58 5.62
CA SER A 130 -13.86 6.20 6.92
C SER A 130 -13.09 5.47 8.01
N ASP A 131 -12.79 6.18 9.08
CA ASP A 131 -12.26 5.65 10.34
C ASP A 131 -13.21 6.04 11.48
N ARG A 132 -13.04 5.45 12.68
CA ARG A 132 -13.79 5.88 13.88
C ARG A 132 -13.51 7.36 14.17
N GLY A 133 -14.56 8.14 14.38
CA GLY A 133 -14.45 9.58 14.64
C GLY A 133 -15.79 10.28 14.43
N THR A 134 -15.78 11.55 14.05
CA THR A 134 -17.02 12.31 13.80
C THR A 134 -16.89 13.17 12.54
N GLY A 135 -18.04 13.49 11.93
CA GLY A 135 -18.16 14.53 10.91
C GLY A 135 -18.04 14.07 9.46
N ALA A 136 -18.00 12.76 9.18
CA ALA A 136 -18.18 12.28 7.82
C ALA A 136 -19.60 12.56 7.34
N ILE A 137 -19.75 13.08 6.11
CA ILE A 137 -21.06 13.27 5.49
C ILE A 137 -21.41 12.00 4.73
N VAL A 138 -22.46 11.31 5.16
CA VAL A 138 -22.79 9.97 4.66
C VAL A 138 -24.29 9.79 4.42
N THR A 139 -24.63 8.75 3.67
CA THR A 139 -25.93 8.08 3.70
C THR A 139 -25.70 6.60 4.02
N ASP A 140 -26.76 5.90 4.43
CA ASP A 140 -26.74 4.42 4.46
C ASP A 140 -26.37 3.87 3.08
N LEU A 141 -25.70 2.72 3.01
CA LEU A 141 -25.28 2.13 1.74
C LEU A 141 -26.42 2.09 0.70
N THR A 142 -27.62 1.74 1.14
CA THR A 142 -28.78 1.54 0.27
C THR A 142 -29.53 2.84 -0.03
N ASP A 143 -29.27 3.93 0.70
CA ASP A 143 -29.82 5.25 0.40
C ASP A 143 -28.86 6.02 -0.52
N LEU A 144 -29.12 5.92 -1.81
CA LEU A 144 -28.30 6.53 -2.84
C LEU A 144 -28.64 7.99 -3.12
N ASP A 145 -29.67 8.57 -2.47
CA ASP A 145 -30.04 9.97 -2.69
C ASP A 145 -29.12 10.92 -1.91
N PRO A 146 -28.25 11.71 -2.58
CA PRO A 146 -27.37 12.64 -1.88
C PRO A 146 -28.14 13.70 -1.08
N ALA A 147 -29.44 13.94 -1.32
CA ALA A 147 -30.24 14.87 -0.54
C ALA A 147 -30.44 14.43 0.91
N HIS A 148 -30.36 13.13 1.20
CA HIS A 148 -30.51 12.58 2.56
C HIS A 148 -29.20 12.55 3.36
N ARG A 149 -28.09 13.00 2.76
CA ARG A 149 -26.78 12.97 3.41
C ARG A 149 -26.77 13.79 4.71
N ALA A 150 -26.16 13.25 5.75
CA ALA A 150 -26.03 13.90 7.05
C ALA A 150 -24.64 13.65 7.64
N ALA A 151 -24.27 14.44 8.65
CA ALA A 151 -23.06 14.19 9.42
C ALA A 151 -23.24 12.97 10.31
N ASP A 152 -22.26 12.07 10.31
CA ASP A 152 -22.21 10.88 11.15
C ASP A 152 -21.38 11.14 12.42
N GLU A 153 -21.92 10.75 13.59
CA GLU A 153 -21.27 10.93 14.90
C GLU A 153 -20.26 9.83 15.26
N SER A 154 -20.16 8.79 14.43
CA SER A 154 -19.28 7.63 14.64
C SER A 154 -18.19 7.49 13.58
N ARG A 155 -18.26 8.28 12.50
CA ARG A 155 -17.33 8.24 11.36
C ARG A 155 -16.63 9.55 11.09
N LYS A 156 -15.32 9.45 10.84
CA LYS A 156 -14.50 10.49 10.24
C LYS A 156 -14.07 10.05 8.84
N VAL A 157 -14.06 10.99 7.87
CA VAL A 157 -13.55 10.71 6.52
C VAL A 157 -12.08 10.33 6.58
N ARG A 158 -11.74 9.18 5.97
CA ARG A 158 -10.35 8.80 5.72
C ARG A 158 -9.90 9.47 4.42
N SER A 159 -8.81 10.23 4.48
CA SER A 159 -8.35 10.98 3.31
C SER A 159 -7.91 10.04 2.19
N GLN A 160 -8.60 10.11 1.05
CA GLN A 160 -8.27 9.40 -0.19
C GLN A 160 -8.23 10.39 -1.37
N PRO A 161 -7.13 11.14 -1.54
CA PRO A 161 -6.98 12.16 -2.58
C PRO A 161 -7.33 11.67 -3.99
N ARG A 162 -6.95 10.44 -4.31
CA ARG A 162 -7.19 9.82 -5.62
C ARG A 162 -8.68 9.68 -5.96
N ASP A 163 -9.53 9.42 -4.98
CA ASP A 163 -10.96 9.19 -5.22
C ASP A 163 -11.65 10.51 -5.54
N GLN A 164 -11.36 11.57 -4.78
CA GLN A 164 -11.86 12.92 -5.06
C GLN A 164 -11.44 13.42 -6.45
N LEU A 165 -10.18 13.21 -6.85
CA LEU A 165 -9.71 13.57 -8.19
C LEU A 165 -10.43 12.80 -9.31
N ARG A 166 -10.73 11.51 -9.09
CA ARG A 166 -11.53 10.70 -10.02
C ARG A 166 -12.98 11.17 -10.11
N LEU A 167 -13.60 11.54 -8.98
CA LEU A 167 -14.95 12.11 -8.94
C LEU A 167 -15.00 13.44 -9.70
N VAL A 168 -14.01 14.32 -9.49
CA VAL A 168 -13.91 15.57 -10.26
C VAL A 168 -13.75 15.29 -11.76
N HIS A 169 -12.90 14.34 -12.15
CA HIS A 169 -12.69 13.98 -13.57
C HIS A 169 -14.00 13.58 -14.25
N ILE A 170 -14.77 12.68 -13.63
CA ILE A 170 -16.05 12.22 -14.16
C ILE A 170 -17.07 13.35 -14.14
N ARG A 171 -17.11 14.17 -13.08
CA ARG A 171 -17.97 15.35 -13.03
C ARG A 171 -17.68 16.29 -14.22
N ARG A 172 -16.43 16.59 -14.53
CA ARG A 172 -16.07 17.45 -15.69
C ARG A 172 -16.57 16.86 -17.01
N MET A 173 -16.46 15.55 -17.20
CA MET A 173 -17.02 14.90 -18.39
C MET A 173 -18.55 14.99 -18.45
N LEU A 174 -19.24 14.77 -17.32
CA LEU A 174 -20.70 14.95 -17.24
C LEU A 174 -21.12 16.40 -17.55
N GLN A 175 -20.32 17.40 -17.14
CA GLN A 175 -20.58 18.81 -17.46
C GLN A 175 -20.49 19.06 -18.97
N THR A 176 -19.45 18.53 -19.64
CA THR A 176 -19.33 18.63 -21.10
C THR A 176 -20.54 18.02 -21.81
N LEU A 177 -21.06 16.90 -21.29
CA LEU A 177 -22.24 16.22 -21.83
C LEU A 177 -23.58 16.89 -21.46
N GLY A 178 -23.57 17.94 -20.61
CA GLY A 178 -24.79 18.55 -20.07
C GLY A 178 -25.58 17.64 -19.14
N GLN A 179 -24.95 16.59 -18.60
CA GLN A 179 -25.58 15.56 -17.76
C GLN A 179 -25.28 15.76 -16.27
N ALA A 180 -24.41 16.69 -15.89
CA ALA A 180 -24.09 16.91 -14.48
C ALA A 180 -25.17 17.72 -13.75
N ASP A 181 -25.46 17.38 -12.50
CA ASP A 181 -26.20 18.30 -11.62
C ASP A 181 -25.28 19.46 -11.20
N GLU A 182 -25.50 20.65 -11.78
CA GLU A 182 -24.68 21.83 -11.47
C GLU A 182 -24.98 22.44 -10.10
N SER A 183 -26.11 22.12 -9.48
CA SER A 183 -26.44 22.58 -8.13
C SER A 183 -25.77 21.74 -7.03
N LEU A 184 -25.30 20.54 -7.36
CA LEU A 184 -24.65 19.61 -6.44
C LEU A 184 -23.23 19.29 -6.92
N THR A 185 -22.24 20.00 -6.39
CA THR A 185 -20.83 19.67 -6.66
C THR A 185 -20.31 18.61 -5.70
N LEU A 186 -20.96 17.45 -5.73
CA LEU A 186 -20.70 16.29 -4.88
C LEU A 186 -20.16 15.11 -5.69
N GLY A 187 -19.53 14.17 -4.99
CA GLY A 187 -19.28 12.83 -5.50
C GLY A 187 -19.28 11.82 -4.35
N GLY A 188 -19.86 10.64 -4.58
CA GLY A 188 -19.99 9.58 -3.58
C GLY A 188 -18.86 8.55 -3.68
N VAL A 189 -18.54 7.89 -2.57
CA VAL A 189 -17.64 6.74 -2.55
C VAL A 189 -18.22 5.66 -1.64
N ILE A 190 -18.25 4.42 -2.13
CA ILE A 190 -18.54 3.20 -1.39
C ILE A 190 -17.22 2.45 -1.21
N GLY A 191 -16.83 2.20 0.04
CA GLY A 191 -15.54 1.63 0.40
C GLY A 191 -15.56 0.13 0.58
N LEU A 192 -14.46 -0.39 1.14
CA LEU A 192 -14.30 -1.81 1.46
C LEU A 192 -15.35 -2.33 2.44
N ASP A 193 -15.66 -1.55 3.49
CA ASP A 193 -16.56 -1.97 4.57
C ASP A 193 -18.03 -2.07 4.10
N ALA A 194 -18.36 -1.48 2.94
CA ALA A 194 -19.64 -1.63 2.27
C ALA A 194 -20.85 -1.38 3.19
N ASP A 195 -20.81 -0.30 3.96
CA ASP A 195 -21.78 0.03 4.99
C ASP A 195 -22.45 1.40 4.78
N VAL A 196 -21.73 2.37 4.21
CA VAL A 196 -22.22 3.71 3.91
C VAL A 196 -21.75 4.22 2.53
N VAL A 197 -22.42 5.24 2.01
CA VAL A 197 -21.88 6.10 0.95
C VAL A 197 -21.28 7.35 1.59
N VAL A 198 -19.98 7.59 1.43
CA VAL A 198 -19.35 8.86 1.85
C VAL A 198 -19.49 9.88 0.72
N TRP A 199 -20.11 11.03 1.02
CA TRP A 199 -20.32 12.11 0.06
C TRP A 199 -19.28 13.21 0.25
N HIS A 200 -18.44 13.42 -0.76
CA HIS A 200 -17.46 14.49 -0.78
C HIS A 200 -18.03 15.76 -1.40
N ASP A 201 -17.96 16.88 -0.68
CA ASP A 201 -18.05 18.21 -1.28
C ASP A 201 -16.74 18.52 -2.02
N LEU A 202 -16.82 18.56 -3.35
CA LEU A 202 -15.66 18.77 -4.21
C LEU A 202 -15.20 20.24 -4.24
N THR A 203 -15.98 21.14 -3.65
CA THR A 203 -15.63 22.57 -3.45
C THR A 203 -15.00 22.83 -2.09
N ALA A 204 -15.14 21.92 -1.13
CA ALA A 204 -14.61 22.09 0.22
C ALA A 204 -13.09 22.17 0.24
N GLY A 205 -12.55 23.07 1.07
CA GLY A 205 -11.12 23.33 1.24
C GLY A 205 -10.37 22.25 2.03
N THR A 206 -10.50 20.99 1.63
CA THR A 206 -9.95 19.82 2.36
C THR A 206 -8.52 19.45 1.95
N TRP A 207 -7.93 20.16 0.98
CA TRP A 207 -6.57 19.93 0.51
C TRP A 207 -5.57 20.92 1.11
N PRO A 208 -4.25 20.61 1.10
CA PRO A 208 -3.22 21.52 1.60
C PRO A 208 -3.35 22.93 1.02
N GLY A 209 -3.26 23.92 1.92
CA GLY A 209 -3.50 25.33 1.59
C GLY A 209 -4.97 25.72 1.49
N GLY A 210 -5.90 24.90 2.01
CA GLY A 210 -7.34 25.17 1.95
C GLY A 210 -7.94 25.03 0.56
N ARG A 211 -7.26 24.32 -0.35
CA ARG A 211 -7.69 24.15 -1.74
C ARG A 211 -8.82 23.13 -1.85
N SER A 212 -9.64 23.28 -2.88
CA SER A 212 -10.69 22.33 -3.22
C SER A 212 -10.15 21.20 -4.10
N ALA A 213 -10.87 20.07 -4.13
CA ALA A 213 -10.58 18.98 -5.06
C ALA A 213 -10.67 19.45 -6.53
N LEU A 214 -11.60 20.35 -6.84
CA LEU A 214 -11.73 20.96 -8.18
C LEU A 214 -10.47 21.73 -8.59
N THR A 215 -9.98 22.60 -7.71
CA THR A 215 -8.80 23.43 -7.97
C THR A 215 -7.56 22.55 -8.11
N GLU A 216 -7.39 21.58 -7.21
CA GLU A 216 -6.25 20.65 -7.30
C GLU A 216 -6.28 19.82 -8.58
N TYR A 217 -7.45 19.28 -8.93
CA TYR A 217 -7.62 18.53 -10.17
C TYR A 217 -7.27 19.37 -11.40
N GLN A 218 -7.73 20.62 -11.47
CA GLN A 218 -7.44 21.50 -12.61
C GLN A 218 -5.94 21.71 -12.81
N VAL A 219 -5.21 22.00 -11.72
CA VAL A 219 -3.75 22.19 -11.78
C VAL A 219 -3.04 20.92 -12.23
N ARG A 220 -3.38 19.77 -11.62
CA ARG A 220 -2.74 18.49 -11.98
C ARG A 220 -3.08 18.07 -13.41
N PHE A 221 -4.34 18.18 -13.82
CA PHE A 221 -4.78 17.76 -15.14
C PHE A 221 -4.13 18.61 -16.23
N ALA A 222 -4.03 19.93 -16.04
CA ALA A 222 -3.34 20.81 -16.98
C ALA A 222 -1.86 20.44 -17.14
N ASP A 223 -1.14 20.18 -16.04
CA ASP A 223 0.26 19.72 -16.08
C ASP A 223 0.38 18.37 -16.82
N ARG A 224 -0.48 17.39 -16.50
CA ARG A 224 -0.44 16.07 -17.16
C ARG A 224 -0.79 16.13 -18.64
N LEU A 225 -1.74 16.98 -19.04
CA LEU A 225 -2.09 17.19 -20.43
C LEU A 225 -0.95 17.85 -21.21
N ALA A 226 -0.29 18.85 -20.63
CA ALA A 226 0.89 19.47 -21.25
C ALA A 226 2.02 18.45 -21.45
N ILE A 227 2.31 17.63 -20.43
CA ILE A 227 3.33 16.57 -20.51
C ILE A 227 3.02 15.56 -21.61
N ALA A 228 1.79 15.04 -21.63
CA ALA A 228 1.38 14.04 -22.60
C ALA A 228 1.35 14.61 -24.03
N SER A 229 0.95 15.88 -24.19
CA SER A 229 0.95 16.57 -25.48
C SER A 229 2.37 16.79 -26.02
N ALA A 230 3.29 17.26 -25.17
CA ALA A 230 4.70 17.41 -25.53
C ALA A 230 5.31 16.07 -25.96
N ALA A 231 5.06 15.00 -25.20
CA ALA A 231 5.52 13.65 -25.52
C ALA A 231 4.97 13.15 -26.86
N ALA A 232 3.66 13.26 -27.07
CA ALA A 232 3.00 12.81 -28.30
C ALA A 232 3.50 13.55 -29.56
N ASN A 233 3.93 14.81 -29.40
CA ASN A 233 4.46 15.64 -30.47
C ASN A 233 5.98 15.51 -30.68
N GLY A 234 6.69 14.77 -29.82
CA GLY A 234 8.16 14.70 -29.83
C GLY A 234 8.84 16.02 -29.47
N GLU A 235 8.18 16.84 -28.64
CA GLU A 235 8.74 18.07 -28.08
C GLU A 235 9.64 17.77 -26.87
N GLU A 236 10.35 18.79 -26.39
CA GLU A 236 11.24 18.65 -25.22
C GLU A 236 10.46 18.08 -24.00
N PRO A 237 10.97 17.03 -23.34
CA PRO A 237 10.29 16.43 -22.21
C PRO A 237 10.02 17.41 -21.06
N LEU A 238 8.74 17.67 -20.76
CA LEU A 238 8.34 18.49 -19.60
C LEU A 238 8.43 17.75 -18.25
N ALA A 239 8.81 16.47 -18.28
CA ALA A 239 8.94 15.61 -17.12
C ALA A 239 10.16 14.70 -17.25
N GLU A 240 11.10 14.89 -16.31
CA GLU A 240 12.30 14.08 -16.18
C GLU A 240 12.11 12.94 -15.18
N PRO A 241 12.90 11.86 -15.27
CA PRO A 241 12.93 10.81 -14.26
C PRO A 241 13.23 11.37 -12.86
N SER A 242 12.52 10.85 -11.86
CA SER A 242 12.84 11.03 -10.46
C SER A 242 12.25 9.85 -9.70
N ARG A 243 13.04 9.27 -8.79
CA ARG A 243 12.57 8.13 -7.98
C ARG A 243 11.51 8.64 -6.99
N VAL A 244 10.32 8.07 -7.09
CA VAL A 244 9.15 8.37 -6.24
C VAL A 244 8.55 7.07 -5.73
N LEU A 245 7.65 7.13 -4.74
CA LEU A 245 7.04 5.93 -4.16
C LEU A 245 6.32 5.03 -5.20
N GLU A 246 5.73 5.62 -6.24
CA GLU A 246 5.08 4.86 -7.33
C GLU A 246 6.07 3.95 -8.08
N CYS A 247 7.36 4.29 -8.12
CA CYS A 247 8.39 3.55 -8.86
C CYS A 247 8.45 2.07 -8.47
N ARG A 248 8.15 1.73 -7.20
CA ARG A 248 8.15 0.34 -6.70
C ARG A 248 7.26 -0.61 -7.51
N ARG A 249 6.18 -0.09 -8.09
CA ARG A 249 5.20 -0.86 -8.89
C ARG A 249 5.03 -0.30 -10.29
N CYS A 250 5.93 0.59 -10.71
CA CYS A 250 5.82 1.24 -12.00
C CYS A 250 6.41 0.31 -13.08
N PRO A 251 5.64 -0.05 -14.14
CA PRO A 251 6.16 -0.88 -15.22
C PRO A 251 7.31 -0.23 -16.00
N TRP A 252 7.45 1.09 -15.90
CA TRP A 252 8.52 1.89 -16.51
C TRP A 252 9.74 2.09 -15.61
N TRP A 253 9.80 1.45 -14.43
CA TRP A 253 10.94 1.58 -13.53
C TRP A 253 12.28 1.25 -14.21
N PRO A 254 12.44 0.15 -14.98
CA PRO A 254 13.72 -0.16 -15.61
C PRO A 254 14.22 0.94 -16.55
N THR A 255 13.30 1.62 -17.25
CA THR A 255 13.63 2.76 -18.10
C THR A 255 14.12 3.95 -17.29
N CYS A 256 13.42 4.29 -16.21
CA CYS A 256 13.77 5.45 -15.39
C CYS A 256 15.04 5.21 -14.57
N GLU A 257 15.18 4.02 -13.99
CA GLU A 257 16.32 3.60 -13.16
C GLU A 257 17.63 3.72 -13.92
N LYS A 258 17.67 3.26 -15.17
CA LYS A 258 18.87 3.37 -16.02
C LYS A 258 19.35 4.83 -16.12
N VAL A 259 18.44 5.75 -16.45
CA VAL A 259 18.76 7.17 -16.58
C VAL A 259 19.20 7.77 -15.25
N LEU A 260 18.49 7.46 -14.16
CA LEU A 260 18.80 7.98 -12.82
C LEU A 260 20.18 7.50 -12.34
N THR A 261 20.52 6.23 -12.58
CA THR A 261 21.82 5.64 -12.21
C THR A 261 22.96 6.21 -13.05
N GLU A 262 22.78 6.34 -14.37
CA GLU A 262 23.78 6.94 -15.26
C GLU A 262 24.07 8.41 -14.91
N THR A 263 23.03 9.17 -14.54
CA THR A 263 23.16 10.57 -14.15
C THR A 263 23.50 10.79 -12.68
N ARG A 264 23.51 9.70 -11.88
CA ARG A 264 23.62 9.73 -10.41
C ARG A 264 22.67 10.76 -9.80
N ASP A 265 21.41 10.78 -10.25
CA ASP A 265 20.44 11.76 -9.80
C ASP A 265 20.19 11.65 -8.29
N VAL A 266 20.06 12.79 -7.63
CA VAL A 266 19.92 12.87 -6.17
C VAL A 266 18.69 12.12 -5.63
N SER A 267 17.63 11.91 -6.44
CA SER A 267 16.45 11.15 -6.03
C SER A 267 16.72 9.65 -5.77
N LEU A 268 17.89 9.13 -6.14
CA LEU A 268 18.26 7.76 -5.76
C LEU A 268 18.38 7.58 -4.24
N VAL A 269 18.75 8.64 -3.51
CA VAL A 269 19.07 8.60 -2.07
C VAL A 269 18.16 9.46 -1.19
N VAL A 270 17.33 10.33 -1.77
CA VAL A 270 16.30 11.11 -1.06
C VAL A 270 14.91 10.95 -1.69
N ARG A 271 13.87 11.42 -1.00
CA ARG A 271 12.51 11.42 -1.57
C ARG A 271 12.41 12.35 -2.78
N GLY A 272 11.49 12.04 -3.70
CA GLY A 272 11.32 12.78 -4.94
C GLY A 272 11.01 14.28 -4.74
N GLU A 273 10.24 14.63 -3.71
CA GLU A 273 9.96 16.02 -3.34
C GLU A 273 11.24 16.76 -2.93
N ASP A 274 12.03 16.16 -2.03
CA ASP A 274 13.31 16.71 -1.58
C ASP A 274 14.29 16.82 -2.77
N ALA A 275 14.31 15.84 -3.67
CA ALA A 275 15.16 15.85 -4.87
C ALA A 275 14.83 17.00 -5.83
N VAL A 276 13.55 17.38 -5.96
CA VAL A 276 13.15 18.54 -6.77
C VAL A 276 13.70 19.84 -6.17
N GLU A 277 13.57 20.04 -4.86
CA GLU A 277 14.09 21.24 -4.21
C GLU A 277 15.63 21.26 -4.17
N LEU A 278 16.28 20.12 -3.93
CA LEU A 278 17.75 20.02 -4.01
C LEU A 278 18.29 20.37 -5.40
N ARG A 279 17.62 19.90 -6.47
CA ARG A 279 17.97 20.29 -7.85
C ARG A 279 17.85 21.81 -8.05
N ARG A 280 16.79 22.45 -7.54
CA ARG A 280 16.64 23.92 -7.60
C ARG A 280 17.72 24.65 -6.79
N ALA A 281 18.17 24.07 -5.69
CA ALA A 281 19.30 24.55 -4.89
C ALA A 281 20.67 24.22 -5.51
N GLY A 282 20.73 23.61 -6.69
CA GLY A 282 21.97 23.27 -7.41
C GLY A 282 22.58 21.91 -7.04
N VAL A 283 22.01 21.20 -6.07
CA VAL A 283 22.44 19.88 -5.57
C VAL A 283 21.70 18.77 -6.33
N SER A 284 22.03 18.61 -7.61
CA SER A 284 21.28 17.75 -8.53
C SER A 284 21.69 16.27 -8.53
N THR A 285 22.86 15.93 -8.00
CA THR A 285 23.40 14.57 -8.05
C THR A 285 23.77 14.05 -6.67
N VAL A 286 23.88 12.73 -6.54
CA VAL A 286 24.39 12.06 -5.34
C VAL A 286 25.78 12.59 -4.97
N ASP A 287 26.66 12.79 -5.95
CA ASP A 287 28.02 13.31 -5.75
C ASP A 287 28.02 14.70 -5.11
N LYS A 288 27.14 15.60 -5.58
CA LYS A 288 27.02 16.95 -5.03
C LYS A 288 26.49 16.94 -3.61
N LEU A 289 25.52 16.06 -3.31
CA LEU A 289 24.95 15.92 -1.98
C LEU A 289 25.99 15.33 -1.01
N ALA A 290 26.74 14.31 -1.43
CA ALA A 290 27.78 13.65 -0.63
C ALA A 290 28.95 14.60 -0.28
N ALA A 291 29.24 15.58 -1.13
CA ALA A 291 30.30 16.58 -0.94
C ALA A 291 29.95 17.67 0.10
N LEU A 292 28.69 17.76 0.54
CA LEU A 292 28.29 18.71 1.58
C LEU A 292 28.80 18.25 2.96
N ASP A 293 28.96 19.21 3.86
CA ASP A 293 29.28 18.95 5.26
C ASP A 293 27.99 18.61 6.03
N PRO A 294 27.84 17.39 6.58
CA PRO A 294 26.64 17.01 7.33
C PRO A 294 26.47 17.81 8.63
N THR A 295 27.52 18.48 9.12
CA THR A 295 27.48 19.36 10.32
C THR A 295 27.40 20.83 9.97
N GLY A 296 27.48 21.17 8.68
CA GLY A 296 27.44 22.53 8.16
C GLY A 296 26.02 23.04 7.90
N ASP A 297 25.94 24.18 7.22
CA ASP A 297 24.66 24.80 6.86
C ASP A 297 23.91 23.95 5.84
N ALA A 298 22.68 23.57 6.19
CA ALA A 298 21.81 22.81 5.30
C ALA A 298 21.26 23.69 4.17
N PRO A 299 21.05 23.14 2.96
CA PRO A 299 20.27 23.82 1.92
C PRO A 299 18.89 24.24 2.43
N GLU A 300 18.47 25.47 2.11
CA GLU A 300 17.16 26.05 2.47
C GLU A 300 16.02 25.40 1.67
N ILE A 301 15.73 24.13 1.97
CA ILE A 301 14.64 23.38 1.37
C ILE A 301 13.71 22.85 2.46
N ASN A 302 12.47 22.54 2.08
CA ASN A 302 11.54 21.86 2.97
C ASN A 302 11.84 20.36 2.98
N TRP A 303 12.67 19.91 3.92
CA TRP A 303 13.01 18.50 4.10
C TRP A 303 11.79 17.70 4.57
N THR A 304 11.32 16.77 3.75
CA THR A 304 10.12 15.96 4.02
C THR A 304 10.41 14.49 4.25
N GLY A 305 11.58 14.00 3.82
CA GLY A 305 11.95 12.59 3.89
C GLY A 305 12.92 12.24 5.01
N VAL A 306 14.12 12.81 4.94
CA VAL A 306 15.24 12.54 5.87
C VAL A 306 15.82 13.85 6.35
N THR A 307 16.59 13.80 7.44
CA THR A 307 17.36 14.97 7.89
C THR A 307 18.49 15.27 6.91
N PHE A 308 18.96 16.52 6.87
CA PHE A 308 20.09 16.90 6.03
C PHE A 308 21.36 16.05 6.29
N PRO A 309 21.81 15.84 7.55
CA PRO A 309 22.96 14.99 7.83
C PRO A 309 22.77 13.55 7.32
N ASP A 310 21.59 12.97 7.52
CA ASP A 310 21.26 11.63 7.03
C ASP A 310 21.31 11.56 5.50
N ALA A 311 20.82 12.60 4.80
CA ALA A 311 20.83 12.67 3.33
C ALA A 311 22.26 12.65 2.76
N VAL A 312 23.17 13.43 3.36
CA VAL A 312 24.59 13.46 2.99
C VAL A 312 25.22 12.09 3.19
N VAL A 313 24.97 11.45 4.35
CA VAL A 313 25.55 10.14 4.66
C VAL A 313 24.96 9.04 3.77
N LEU A 314 23.66 9.07 3.46
CA LEU A 314 23.04 8.16 2.49
C LEU A 314 23.65 8.33 1.10
N ALA A 315 24.00 9.55 0.70
CA ALA A 315 24.70 9.81 -0.55
C ALA A 315 26.11 9.20 -0.56
N ARG A 316 26.88 9.36 0.53
CA ARG A 316 28.21 8.73 0.70
C ARG A 316 28.12 7.20 0.71
N ALA A 317 27.15 6.65 1.43
CA ALA A 317 26.87 5.22 1.49
C ALA A 317 26.56 4.66 0.10
N TRP A 318 25.74 5.36 -0.69
CA TRP A 318 25.42 4.96 -2.06
C TRP A 318 26.66 4.97 -2.96
N LEU A 319 27.53 5.98 -2.86
CA LEU A 319 28.78 6.04 -3.64
C LEU A 319 29.77 4.94 -3.26
N ALA A 320 29.75 4.51 -2.00
CA ALA A 320 30.60 3.44 -1.47
C ALA A 320 29.97 2.04 -1.61
N ASP A 321 28.79 1.92 -2.23
CA ASP A 321 28.01 0.68 -2.33
C ASP A 321 27.72 0.01 -0.98
N LEU A 322 27.46 0.83 0.05
CA LEU A 322 27.14 0.39 1.40
C LEU A 322 25.63 0.32 1.60
N THR A 323 25.12 -0.87 1.92
CA THR A 323 23.70 -1.07 2.27
C THR A 323 23.32 -0.41 3.59
N LEU A 324 24.23 -0.47 4.56
CA LEU A 324 24.04 0.04 5.92
C LEU A 324 25.20 0.94 6.36
N VAL A 325 24.85 1.95 7.14
CA VAL A 325 25.78 2.79 7.90
C VAL A 325 25.24 2.94 9.31
N ARG A 326 26.09 2.81 10.33
CA ARG A 326 25.66 3.04 11.72
C ARG A 326 25.40 4.52 11.93
N ARG A 327 24.20 4.83 12.42
CA ARG A 327 23.80 6.15 12.89
C ARG A 327 24.32 6.43 14.30
N VAL A 328 24.56 5.37 15.06
CA VAL A 328 25.00 5.41 16.46
C VAL A 328 26.42 4.85 16.61
N ASP A 329 27.14 5.35 17.60
CA ASP A 329 28.50 4.91 17.89
C ASP A 329 28.57 3.43 18.31
N ARG A 330 27.57 2.97 19.08
CA ARG A 330 27.43 1.57 19.50
C ARG A 330 26.07 1.03 19.10
N VAL A 331 26.05 -0.09 18.38
CA VAL A 331 24.83 -0.83 18.09
C VAL A 331 24.56 -1.89 19.14
N GLU A 332 23.30 -2.04 19.52
CA GLU A 332 22.83 -2.97 20.54
C GLU A 332 21.47 -3.54 20.12
N VAL A 333 21.19 -4.77 20.53
CA VAL A 333 19.86 -5.37 20.45
C VAL A 333 19.54 -6.00 21.81
N PRO A 334 18.33 -5.83 22.36
CA PRO A 334 17.98 -6.45 23.63
C PRO A 334 18.11 -7.98 23.55
N ARG A 335 18.79 -8.62 24.51
CA ARG A 335 19.07 -10.08 24.56
C ARG A 335 18.53 -10.74 25.82
N ALA A 336 18.09 -11.98 25.74
CA ALA A 336 17.60 -12.74 26.89
C ALA A 336 18.21 -14.14 26.93
N ASP A 337 18.01 -14.84 28.06
CA ASP A 337 18.49 -16.21 28.22
C ASP A 337 17.68 -17.19 27.36
N VAL A 338 16.40 -16.90 27.15
CA VAL A 338 15.47 -17.66 26.29
C VAL A 338 14.80 -16.71 25.32
N GLU A 339 14.87 -17.04 24.03
CA GLU A 339 14.58 -16.12 22.95
C GLU A 339 13.71 -16.77 21.88
N VAL A 340 12.66 -16.07 21.42
CA VAL A 340 11.73 -16.54 20.39
C VAL A 340 11.64 -15.56 19.23
N ASP A 341 12.14 -15.92 18.05
CA ASP A 341 11.89 -15.16 16.83
C ASP A 341 10.52 -15.57 16.25
N VAL A 342 9.64 -14.61 15.94
CA VAL A 342 8.25 -14.82 15.51
C VAL A 342 8.00 -14.13 14.18
N ASP A 343 7.34 -14.83 13.27
CA ASP A 343 6.83 -14.30 12.01
C ASP A 343 5.42 -14.84 11.73
N MET A 344 4.65 -14.14 10.90
CA MET A 344 3.28 -14.54 10.57
C MET A 344 2.94 -14.33 9.10
N GLU A 345 2.14 -15.24 8.56
CA GLU A 345 1.60 -15.12 7.22
C GLU A 345 0.10 -14.81 7.24
N SER A 346 -0.32 -13.90 6.37
CA SER A 346 -1.72 -13.51 6.20
C SER A 346 -2.17 -13.52 4.76
N PHE A 347 -3.46 -13.76 4.55
CA PHE A 347 -4.08 -13.68 3.23
C PHE A 347 -4.88 -12.38 3.10
N GLY A 348 -4.19 -11.31 2.68
CA GLY A 348 -4.79 -9.97 2.57
C GLY A 348 -5.36 -9.50 3.91
N ASP A 349 -6.64 -9.10 3.92
CA ASP A 349 -7.36 -8.73 5.13
C ASP A 349 -8.24 -9.89 5.67
N ALA A 350 -8.17 -11.08 5.07
CA ALA A 350 -9.07 -12.20 5.39
C ALA A 350 -8.69 -12.96 6.68
N GLY A 351 -7.40 -13.00 7.03
CA GLY A 351 -6.92 -13.66 8.25
C GLY A 351 -5.42 -13.95 8.26
N ALA A 352 -4.92 -14.34 9.42
CA ALA A 352 -3.60 -14.91 9.64
C ALA A 352 -3.67 -16.44 9.52
N TYR A 353 -3.04 -17.04 8.51
CA TYR A 353 -3.13 -18.51 8.33
C TYR A 353 -1.96 -19.27 8.95
N LEU A 354 -0.86 -18.61 9.30
CA LEU A 354 0.33 -19.27 9.86
C LEU A 354 1.06 -18.32 10.82
N TRP A 355 1.40 -18.84 12.01
CA TRP A 355 2.35 -18.25 12.95
C TRP A 355 3.56 -19.18 13.09
N GLY A 356 4.76 -18.66 12.83
CA GLY A 356 6.02 -19.36 12.99
C GLY A 356 6.80 -18.85 14.18
N CYS A 357 7.46 -19.74 14.90
CA CYS A 357 8.26 -19.41 16.08
C CYS A 357 9.56 -20.22 16.08
N LEU A 358 10.70 -19.58 16.28
CA LEU A 358 11.99 -20.23 16.49
C LEU A 358 12.43 -20.00 17.92
N LEU A 359 12.43 -21.08 18.72
CA LEU A 359 12.92 -21.05 20.10
C LEU A 359 14.44 -21.30 20.13
N THR A 360 15.18 -20.39 20.76
CA THR A 360 16.63 -20.49 21.00
C THR A 360 16.99 -20.10 22.43
N GLY A 361 18.21 -20.42 22.87
CA GLY A 361 18.72 -20.08 24.19
C GLY A 361 18.78 -21.26 25.17
N ALA A 362 18.61 -20.97 26.45
CA ALA A 362 18.72 -21.93 27.55
C ALA A 362 17.63 -23.01 27.51
N ASP A 363 17.96 -24.19 28.03
CA ASP A 363 17.01 -25.31 28.12
C ASP A 363 15.99 -25.08 29.24
N ILE A 364 14.74 -24.87 28.85
CA ILE A 364 13.57 -24.74 29.72
C ILE A 364 12.66 -25.98 29.69
N GLY A 365 13.16 -27.10 29.18
CA GLY A 365 12.39 -28.34 29.00
C GLY A 365 11.44 -28.30 27.81
N ILE A 366 11.69 -27.40 26.84
CA ILE A 366 11.04 -27.35 25.53
C ILE A 366 12.15 -27.44 24.49
N SER A 367 12.04 -28.38 23.55
CA SER A 367 13.04 -28.54 22.49
C SER A 367 13.19 -27.24 21.68
N PRO A 368 14.42 -26.73 21.50
CA PRO A 368 14.66 -25.58 20.64
C PRO A 368 14.40 -25.92 19.17
N GLY A 369 14.16 -24.89 18.36
CA GLY A 369 13.88 -25.04 16.93
C GLY A 369 12.58 -24.36 16.49
N TYR A 370 12.30 -24.50 15.19
CA TYR A 370 11.14 -23.90 14.56
C TYR A 370 9.86 -24.70 14.85
N ARG A 371 8.77 -23.97 15.11
CA ARG A 371 7.43 -24.48 15.33
C ARG A 371 6.42 -23.61 14.59
N ALA A 372 5.49 -24.25 13.91
CA ALA A 372 4.44 -23.61 13.13
C ALA A 372 3.05 -23.91 13.70
N PHE A 373 2.17 -22.90 13.66
CA PHE A 373 0.75 -22.99 13.99
C PHE A 373 -0.05 -22.49 12.80
N ALA A 374 -0.66 -23.40 12.05
CA ALA A 374 -1.32 -23.07 10.78
C ALA A 374 -2.79 -23.52 10.72
N THR A 375 -3.56 -22.84 9.88
CA THR A 375 -4.82 -23.33 9.34
C THR A 375 -4.67 -23.52 7.83
N TRP A 376 -5.20 -24.63 7.32
CA TRP A 376 -5.23 -24.92 5.88
C TRP A 376 -6.66 -24.93 5.33
N ASP A 377 -7.61 -24.43 6.12
CA ASP A 377 -8.93 -24.08 5.65
C ASP A 377 -8.85 -22.72 4.93
N PRO A 378 -9.55 -22.54 3.80
CA PRO A 378 -9.57 -21.26 3.09
C PRO A 378 -10.04 -20.12 3.99
N LEU A 379 -9.23 -19.07 4.10
CA LEU A 379 -9.61 -17.87 4.83
C LEU A 379 -10.70 -17.05 4.10
N PRO A 380 -11.62 -16.41 4.84
CA PRO A 380 -11.74 -16.40 6.30
C PRO A 380 -12.34 -17.71 6.85
N THR A 381 -11.80 -18.23 7.96
CA THR A 381 -12.27 -19.46 8.64
C THR A 381 -12.27 -19.30 10.16
N GLU A 382 -13.11 -20.07 10.86
CA GLU A 382 -13.08 -20.18 12.33
C GLU A 382 -11.87 -20.98 12.85
N ASP A 383 -11.27 -21.87 12.03
CA ASP A 383 -10.09 -22.65 12.43
C ASP A 383 -8.86 -21.78 12.72
N GLU A 384 -8.86 -20.54 12.23
CA GLU A 384 -7.88 -19.51 12.63
C GLU A 384 -7.86 -19.27 14.14
N ALA A 385 -9.00 -19.39 14.82
CA ALA A 385 -9.07 -19.27 16.27
C ALA A 385 -8.29 -20.38 16.97
N ARG A 386 -8.38 -21.62 16.49
CA ARG A 386 -7.61 -22.76 17.03
C ARG A 386 -6.12 -22.54 16.83
N SER A 387 -5.68 -22.21 15.62
CA SER A 387 -4.25 -22.00 15.33
C SER A 387 -3.66 -20.87 16.18
N PHE A 388 -4.38 -19.76 16.34
CA PHE A 388 -3.95 -18.65 17.19
C PHE A 388 -3.93 -19.01 18.68
N ALA A 389 -4.94 -19.73 19.18
CA ALA A 389 -5.00 -20.19 20.56
C ALA A 389 -3.84 -21.14 20.89
N GLU A 390 -3.50 -22.08 19.99
CA GLU A 390 -2.36 -22.98 20.15
C GLU A 390 -1.02 -22.24 20.16
N PHE A 391 -0.83 -21.26 19.27
CA PHE A 391 0.33 -20.38 19.25
C PHE A 391 0.48 -19.63 20.59
N TRP A 392 -0.59 -18.98 21.05
CA TRP A 392 -0.54 -18.18 22.26
C TRP A 392 -0.32 -19.02 23.51
N ALA A 393 -0.95 -20.20 23.59
CA ALA A 393 -0.75 -21.14 24.69
C ALA A 393 0.71 -21.62 24.75
N TRP A 394 1.33 -21.92 23.59
CA TRP A 394 2.73 -22.32 23.53
C TRP A 394 3.67 -21.18 23.95
N LEU A 395 3.44 -19.96 23.46
CA LEU A 395 4.24 -18.79 23.85
C LEU A 395 4.14 -18.53 25.36
N THR A 396 2.95 -18.72 25.93
CA THR A 396 2.73 -18.61 27.38
C THR A 396 3.50 -19.68 28.15
N ASP A 397 3.46 -20.95 27.72
CA ASP A 397 4.23 -22.04 28.36
C ASP A 397 5.75 -21.77 28.33
N VAL A 398 6.27 -21.23 27.21
CA VAL A 398 7.68 -20.81 27.12
C VAL A 398 8.00 -19.74 28.16
N ARG A 399 7.17 -18.70 28.28
CA ARG A 399 7.36 -17.59 29.23
C ARG A 399 7.31 -18.07 30.68
N GLU A 400 6.30 -18.87 31.03
CA GLU A 400 6.12 -19.41 32.38
C GLU A 400 7.28 -20.31 32.80
N ARG A 401 7.79 -21.17 31.90
CA ARG A 401 8.95 -22.03 32.21
C ARG A 401 10.25 -21.24 32.31
N THR A 402 10.39 -20.19 31.50
CA THR A 402 11.55 -19.28 31.58
C THR A 402 11.56 -18.56 32.93
N GLU A 403 10.43 -18.02 33.35
CA GLU A 403 10.26 -17.39 34.67
C GLU A 403 10.51 -18.40 35.81
N ALA A 404 9.95 -19.61 35.72
CA ALA A 404 10.15 -20.67 36.71
C ALA A 404 11.62 -21.12 36.83
N ALA A 405 12.39 -21.01 35.75
CA ALA A 405 13.83 -21.26 35.74
C ALA A 405 14.67 -20.06 36.24
N GLY A 406 14.04 -18.91 36.54
CA GLY A 406 14.73 -17.69 36.94
C GLY A 406 15.52 -17.03 35.80
N LEU A 407 15.12 -17.29 34.56
CA LEU A 407 15.77 -16.82 33.34
C LEU A 407 15.03 -15.62 32.75
N THR A 408 15.71 -14.86 31.89
CA THR A 408 15.08 -13.76 31.14
C THR A 408 14.48 -14.25 29.82
N PHE A 409 13.36 -13.65 29.42
CA PHE A 409 12.64 -13.98 28.18
C PHE A 409 12.56 -12.77 27.24
N ARG A 410 12.76 -13.00 25.94
CA ARG A 410 12.40 -12.06 24.87
C ARG A 410 11.85 -12.76 23.64
N ALA A 411 10.88 -12.14 23.00
CA ALA A 411 10.39 -12.50 21.69
C ALA A 411 10.60 -11.35 20.70
N TYR A 412 10.88 -11.69 19.45
CA TYR A 412 11.27 -10.77 18.40
C TYR A 412 10.34 -10.93 17.22
N CYS A 413 9.98 -9.83 16.59
CA CYS A 413 9.44 -9.83 15.23
C CYS A 413 10.24 -8.88 14.37
N TYR A 414 10.13 -9.03 13.06
CA TYR A 414 10.74 -8.04 12.20
C TYR A 414 10.03 -6.69 12.32
N ASN A 415 8.69 -6.59 12.25
CA ASN A 415 8.01 -5.30 12.25
C ASN A 415 6.69 -5.34 13.02
N ALA A 416 6.77 -5.05 14.33
CA ALA A 416 5.66 -5.23 15.28
C ALA A 416 4.33 -4.61 14.85
N LEU A 417 4.30 -3.57 14.01
CA LEU A 417 3.05 -3.03 13.49
C LEU A 417 2.23 -4.09 12.72
N ALA A 418 2.89 -4.96 11.97
CA ALA A 418 2.26 -6.02 11.18
C ALA A 418 1.76 -7.16 12.08
N GLU A 419 2.58 -7.67 13.00
CA GLU A 419 2.19 -8.78 13.88
C GLU A 419 1.18 -8.31 14.93
N ASN A 420 1.33 -7.12 15.51
CA ASN A 420 0.38 -6.56 16.48
C ASN A 420 -1.02 -6.43 15.86
N ARG A 421 -1.10 -6.05 14.57
CA ARG A 421 -2.38 -6.00 13.86
C ARG A 421 -3.13 -7.33 13.96
N TRP A 422 -2.43 -8.45 13.81
CA TRP A 422 -3.03 -9.79 13.86
C TRP A 422 -3.17 -10.33 15.28
N LEU A 423 -2.24 -10.04 16.20
CA LEU A 423 -2.41 -10.35 17.64
C LEU A 423 -3.71 -9.75 18.19
N PHE A 424 -3.95 -8.46 17.95
CA PHE A 424 -5.19 -7.81 18.38
C PHE A 424 -6.40 -8.21 17.52
N GLY A 425 -6.19 -8.35 16.20
CA GLY A 425 -7.25 -8.74 15.27
C GLY A 425 -7.85 -10.11 15.57
N SER A 426 -7.03 -11.09 15.95
CA SER A 426 -7.49 -12.43 16.33
C SER A 426 -8.31 -12.40 17.62
N VAL A 427 -7.91 -11.63 18.64
CA VAL A 427 -8.72 -11.47 19.86
C VAL A 427 -10.04 -10.75 19.58
N GLU A 428 -10.03 -9.73 18.72
CA GLU A 428 -11.25 -9.01 18.35
C GLU A 428 -12.23 -9.87 17.55
N ARG A 429 -11.73 -10.81 16.73
CA ARG A 429 -12.55 -11.69 15.90
C ARG A 429 -13.01 -12.94 16.62
N PHE A 430 -12.20 -13.47 17.55
CA PHE A 430 -12.39 -14.81 18.12
C PHE A 430 -12.43 -14.82 19.65
N GLY A 431 -12.62 -13.69 20.34
CA GLY A 431 -12.53 -13.59 21.80
C GLY A 431 -13.40 -14.56 22.62
N ASP A 432 -14.47 -15.11 22.04
CA ASP A 432 -15.34 -16.11 22.68
C ASP A 432 -14.84 -17.56 22.50
N HIS A 433 -13.84 -17.81 21.63
CA HIS A 433 -13.31 -19.13 21.37
C HIS A 433 -12.37 -19.59 22.51
N PRO A 434 -12.49 -20.84 23.00
CA PRO A 434 -11.61 -21.35 24.04
C PRO A 434 -10.12 -21.23 23.69
N GLY A 435 -9.32 -20.80 24.66
CA GLY A 435 -7.86 -20.64 24.51
C GLY A 435 -7.41 -19.31 23.90
N ILE A 436 -8.33 -18.48 23.41
CA ILE A 436 -7.99 -17.11 22.98
C ILE A 436 -7.73 -16.24 24.23
N PRO A 437 -6.61 -15.50 24.28
CA PRO A 437 -6.31 -14.63 25.41
C PRO A 437 -7.25 -13.43 25.48
N ALA A 438 -7.39 -12.86 26.68
CA ALA A 438 -8.02 -11.57 26.83
C ALA A 438 -7.18 -10.48 26.16
N LYS A 439 -7.85 -9.45 25.62
CA LYS A 439 -7.17 -8.30 24.98
C LYS A 439 -6.11 -7.64 25.88
N LYS A 440 -6.33 -7.65 27.20
CA LYS A 440 -5.39 -7.12 28.19
C LYS A 440 -4.09 -7.92 28.25
N GLU A 441 -4.12 -9.23 28.02
CA GLU A 441 -2.93 -10.08 28.03
C GLU A 441 -2.05 -9.79 26.81
N ILE A 442 -2.65 -9.68 25.61
CA ILE A 442 -1.94 -9.22 24.41
C ILE A 442 -1.33 -7.83 24.65
N GLN A 443 -2.12 -6.88 25.16
CA GLN A 443 -1.64 -5.53 25.43
C GLN A 443 -0.45 -5.54 26.41
N SER A 444 -0.55 -6.32 27.50
CA SER A 444 0.53 -6.43 28.48
C SER A 444 1.81 -7.01 27.90
N PHE A 445 1.71 -7.96 26.97
CA PHE A 445 2.87 -8.53 26.28
C PHE A 445 3.50 -7.54 25.30
N VAL A 446 2.68 -6.93 24.44
CA VAL A 446 3.13 -5.98 23.41
C VAL A 446 3.75 -4.71 24.01
N ASP A 447 3.26 -4.26 25.18
CA ASP A 447 3.79 -3.09 25.89
C ASP A 447 5.02 -3.41 26.76
N SER A 448 5.40 -4.68 26.89
CA SER A 448 6.53 -5.11 27.73
C SER A 448 7.88 -5.06 26.99
N ASP A 449 8.97 -5.08 27.74
CA ASP A 449 10.33 -5.22 27.19
C ASP A 449 10.63 -6.64 26.64
N GLU A 450 9.67 -7.57 26.76
CA GLU A 450 9.77 -8.91 26.20
C GLU A 450 9.46 -8.91 24.70
N TRP A 451 8.71 -7.95 24.16
CA TRP A 451 8.37 -7.90 22.73
C TRP A 451 9.22 -6.88 21.98
N VAL A 452 10.16 -7.37 21.17
CA VAL A 452 11.19 -6.57 20.52
C VAL A 452 10.91 -6.40 19.03
N ASP A 453 10.78 -5.14 18.60
CA ASP A 453 10.67 -4.74 17.19
C ASP A 453 12.07 -4.56 16.58
N LEU A 454 12.51 -5.50 15.74
CA LEU A 454 13.80 -5.40 15.08
C LEU A 454 13.84 -4.34 13.97
N PHE A 455 12.72 -4.03 13.31
CA PHE A 455 12.64 -2.96 12.31
C PHE A 455 12.84 -1.59 12.96
N ARG A 456 12.32 -1.40 14.17
CA ARG A 456 12.63 -0.22 14.99
C ARG A 456 14.11 -0.20 15.38
N SER A 457 14.63 -1.33 15.87
CA SER A 457 16.06 -1.45 16.23
C SER A 457 16.98 -1.09 15.05
N VAL A 458 16.64 -1.54 13.83
CA VAL A 458 17.35 -1.17 12.59
C VAL A 458 17.17 0.31 12.27
N THR A 459 15.94 0.83 12.39
CA THR A 459 15.60 2.21 12.05
C THR A 459 16.31 3.24 12.93
N ASP A 460 16.43 2.95 14.23
CA ASP A 460 17.01 3.86 15.20
C ASP A 460 18.55 3.86 15.12
N GLN A 461 19.15 2.75 14.68
CA GLN A 461 20.60 2.54 14.75
C GLN A 461 21.32 2.59 13.40
N PHE A 462 20.61 2.44 12.28
CA PHE A 462 21.20 2.38 10.95
C PHE A 462 20.54 3.33 9.94
N LEU A 463 21.36 3.84 9.02
CA LEU A 463 20.95 4.41 7.75
C LEU A 463 21.01 3.32 6.68
N CYS A 464 19.90 3.12 5.97
CA CYS A 464 19.77 2.06 4.97
C CYS A 464 19.61 2.67 3.58
N SER A 465 20.63 2.55 2.72
CA SER A 465 20.64 3.17 1.38
C SER A 465 19.72 2.45 0.38
N GLN A 466 19.53 1.14 0.56
CA GLN A 466 18.73 0.28 -0.33
C GLN A 466 17.35 -0.08 0.25
N GLY A 467 16.98 0.54 1.37
CA GLY A 467 15.71 0.30 2.06
C GLY A 467 15.86 -0.54 3.33
N LYS A 468 14.76 -0.60 4.09
CA LYS A 468 14.71 -1.20 5.45
C LYS A 468 13.85 -2.46 5.50
N GLY A 469 13.73 -3.21 4.40
CA GLY A 469 12.96 -4.46 4.41
C GLY A 469 13.83 -5.62 4.91
N LEU A 470 13.23 -6.64 5.52
CA LEU A 470 13.98 -7.81 6.01
C LEU A 470 14.83 -8.44 4.90
N LYS A 471 14.26 -8.55 3.70
CA LYS A 471 14.95 -9.06 2.50
C LYS A 471 16.09 -8.20 1.98
N VAL A 472 16.17 -6.94 2.40
CA VAL A 472 17.30 -6.05 2.10
C VAL A 472 18.38 -6.17 3.17
N ILE A 473 17.97 -6.31 4.43
CA ILE A 473 18.86 -6.23 5.59
C ILE A 473 19.46 -7.60 5.98
N ALA A 474 18.67 -8.68 5.96
CA ALA A 474 19.15 -10.01 6.35
C ALA A 474 20.31 -10.53 5.48
N PRO A 475 20.40 -10.25 4.16
CA PRO A 475 21.58 -10.59 3.39
C PRO A 475 22.88 -9.93 3.89
N VAL A 476 22.79 -8.72 4.47
CA VAL A 476 23.94 -8.06 5.11
C VAL A 476 24.37 -8.84 6.36
N ALA A 477 23.43 -9.44 7.08
CA ALA A 477 23.71 -10.36 8.18
C ALA A 477 24.23 -11.74 7.72
N GLY A 478 24.28 -12.00 6.40
CA GLY A 478 24.73 -13.26 5.82
C GLY A 478 23.63 -14.30 5.61
N PHE A 479 22.36 -13.91 5.70
CA PHE A 479 21.22 -14.81 5.47
C PHE A 479 20.82 -14.87 4.00
N ALA A 480 20.42 -16.07 3.54
CA ALA A 480 19.87 -16.29 2.21
C ALA A 480 18.66 -17.22 2.29
N TRP A 481 17.55 -16.83 1.66
CA TRP A 481 16.34 -17.65 1.56
C TRP A 481 16.60 -18.90 0.72
N ARG A 482 15.96 -20.01 1.09
CA ARG A 482 16.06 -21.29 0.37
C ARG A 482 15.33 -21.23 -0.98
N ASP A 483 14.25 -20.47 -1.06
CA ASP A 483 13.45 -20.32 -2.27
C ASP A 483 13.80 -19.01 -3.01
N PRO A 484 14.24 -19.05 -4.28
CA PRO A 484 14.55 -17.84 -5.05
C PRO A 484 13.32 -16.99 -5.40
N GLU A 485 12.11 -17.56 -5.34
CA GLU A 485 10.84 -16.86 -5.54
C GLU A 485 10.24 -16.34 -4.23
N ALA A 486 10.95 -16.46 -3.10
CA ALA A 486 10.50 -16.03 -1.77
C ALA A 486 10.04 -14.57 -1.76
N GLY A 487 8.74 -14.35 -1.53
CA GLY A 487 8.10 -13.04 -1.55
C GLY A 487 6.72 -13.08 -0.92
N GLY A 488 6.33 -12.07 -0.12
CA GLY A 488 4.96 -12.00 0.41
C GLY A 488 3.88 -11.93 -0.70
N GLU A 489 4.26 -11.47 -1.89
CA GLU A 489 3.38 -11.50 -3.08
C GLU A 489 3.28 -12.92 -3.68
N ALA A 490 4.35 -13.70 -3.64
CA ALA A 490 4.36 -15.09 -4.11
C ALA A 490 3.66 -16.03 -3.12
N SER A 491 3.80 -15.78 -1.81
CA SER A 491 3.15 -16.59 -0.76
C SER A 491 1.62 -16.53 -0.85
N MET A 492 1.03 -15.41 -1.29
CA MET A 492 -0.42 -15.34 -1.54
C MET A 492 -0.89 -16.29 -2.64
N ARG A 493 -0.13 -16.43 -3.73
CA ARG A 493 -0.44 -17.40 -4.79
C ARG A 493 -0.31 -18.82 -4.24
N TRP A 494 0.79 -19.10 -3.54
CA TRP A 494 1.01 -20.42 -2.95
C TRP A 494 -0.07 -20.80 -1.95
N TYR A 495 -0.57 -19.86 -1.16
CA TYR A 495 -1.67 -20.09 -0.22
C TYR A 495 -2.96 -20.47 -0.93
N ARG A 496 -3.32 -19.78 -2.02
CA ARG A 496 -4.51 -20.12 -2.81
C ARG A 496 -4.47 -21.56 -3.30
N ASP A 497 -3.33 -21.99 -3.84
CA ASP A 497 -3.13 -23.36 -4.29
C ASP A 497 -3.15 -24.33 -3.09
N ALA A 498 -2.49 -23.96 -1.98
CA ALA A 498 -2.38 -24.78 -0.77
C ALA A 498 -3.72 -25.12 -0.11
N VAL A 499 -4.71 -24.24 -0.21
CA VAL A 499 -6.05 -24.44 0.38
C VAL A 499 -7.12 -24.83 -0.64
N GLY A 500 -6.78 -24.91 -1.93
CA GLY A 500 -7.77 -25.17 -2.98
C GLY A 500 -8.79 -24.04 -3.08
N MET A 501 -8.30 -22.80 -3.07
CA MET A 501 -9.16 -21.61 -3.13
C MET A 501 -10.08 -21.69 -4.36
N ASP A 502 -11.31 -21.20 -4.22
CA ASP A 502 -12.33 -21.22 -5.28
C ASP A 502 -12.80 -22.61 -5.73
N GLY A 503 -12.60 -23.63 -4.87
CA GLY A 503 -13.11 -24.99 -5.10
C GLY A 503 -12.13 -25.91 -5.85
N GLU A 504 -10.90 -25.46 -6.04
CA GLU A 504 -9.80 -26.27 -6.55
C GLU A 504 -9.34 -27.33 -5.54
N VAL A 505 -8.53 -28.30 -6.00
CA VAL A 505 -7.96 -29.33 -5.12
C VAL A 505 -6.79 -28.72 -4.32
N PRO A 506 -6.79 -28.81 -2.98
CA PRO A 506 -5.69 -28.28 -2.17
C PRO A 506 -4.35 -28.96 -2.47
N ASP A 507 -3.30 -28.16 -2.64
CA ASP A 507 -1.95 -28.62 -2.96
C ASP A 507 -1.06 -28.73 -1.70
N ALA A 508 -0.65 -29.96 -1.37
CA ALA A 508 0.20 -30.23 -0.20
C ALA A 508 1.64 -29.73 -0.36
N GLU A 509 2.19 -29.70 -1.58
CA GLU A 509 3.54 -29.20 -1.83
C GLU A 509 3.62 -27.69 -1.53
N GLN A 510 2.54 -26.98 -1.84
CA GLN A 510 2.41 -25.55 -1.58
C GLN A 510 2.29 -25.24 -0.08
N ARG A 511 1.65 -26.13 0.71
CA ARG A 511 1.64 -26.05 2.19
C ARG A 511 3.05 -26.19 2.75
N GLU A 512 3.81 -27.18 2.30
CA GLU A 512 5.20 -27.39 2.74
C GLU A 512 6.08 -26.20 2.33
N ARG A 513 5.89 -25.68 1.11
CA ARG A 513 6.59 -24.49 0.62
C ARG A 513 6.33 -23.26 1.50
N LEU A 514 5.08 -23.04 1.91
CA LEU A 514 4.70 -21.95 2.82
C LEU A 514 5.33 -22.10 4.21
N LEU A 515 5.35 -23.31 4.76
CA LEU A 515 6.01 -23.58 6.05
C LEU A 515 7.51 -23.30 5.99
N ARG A 516 8.19 -23.69 4.90
CA ARG A 516 9.61 -23.36 4.67
C ARG A 516 9.84 -21.87 4.49
N TYR A 517 8.92 -21.19 3.79
CA TYR A 517 9.01 -19.75 3.57
C TYR A 517 8.93 -18.97 4.89
N ASN A 518 7.94 -19.27 5.73
CA ASN A 518 7.81 -18.65 7.04
C ASN A 518 8.96 -19.03 7.99
N GLU A 519 9.44 -20.27 7.95
CA GLU A 519 10.66 -20.66 8.68
C GLU A 519 11.88 -19.83 8.25
N ASP A 520 12.04 -19.53 6.95
CA ASP A 520 13.11 -18.65 6.47
C ASP A 520 12.97 -17.21 6.99
N ASP A 521 11.75 -16.64 7.03
CA ASP A 521 11.55 -15.29 7.54
C ASP A 521 11.84 -15.20 9.06
N VAL A 522 11.52 -16.25 9.82
CA VAL A 522 11.93 -16.38 11.23
C VAL A 522 13.45 -16.53 11.36
N LEU A 523 14.09 -17.40 10.56
CA LEU A 523 15.55 -17.59 10.58
C LEU A 523 16.30 -16.33 10.12
N ALA A 524 15.73 -15.54 9.21
CA ALA A 524 16.28 -14.26 8.78
C ALA A 524 16.25 -13.24 9.92
N THR A 525 15.15 -13.19 10.67
CA THR A 525 14.98 -12.35 11.87
C THR A 525 16.02 -12.75 12.93
N HIS A 526 16.18 -14.05 13.16
CA HIS A 526 17.19 -14.61 14.05
C HIS A 526 18.62 -14.22 13.62
N ALA A 527 18.97 -14.42 12.34
CA ALA A 527 20.29 -14.10 11.81
C ALA A 527 20.61 -12.61 11.93
N LEU A 528 19.62 -11.74 11.70
CA LEU A 528 19.76 -10.30 11.88
C LEU A 528 20.03 -9.93 13.34
N ARG A 529 19.28 -10.52 14.26
CA ARG A 529 19.43 -10.32 15.71
C ARG A 529 20.81 -10.74 16.21
N GLU A 530 21.28 -11.92 15.83
CA GLU A 530 22.64 -12.41 16.13
C GLU A 530 23.71 -11.49 15.53
N TRP A 531 23.51 -11.03 14.30
CA TRP A 531 24.45 -10.15 13.63
C TRP A 531 24.55 -8.77 14.29
N ILE A 532 23.44 -8.16 14.71
CA ILE A 532 23.44 -6.87 15.43
C ILE A 532 24.28 -6.99 16.71
N ASP A 533 24.08 -8.08 17.46
CA ASP A 533 24.76 -8.30 18.75
C ASP A 533 26.27 -8.55 18.57
N ALA A 534 26.66 -9.41 17.63
CA ALA A 534 28.02 -9.94 17.58
C ALA A 534 28.95 -9.28 16.54
N ARG A 535 28.40 -8.73 15.45
CA ARG A 535 29.17 -8.43 14.22
C ARG A 535 28.97 -7.02 13.68
N ALA A 536 27.76 -6.48 13.75
CA ALA A 536 27.39 -5.22 13.12
C ALA A 536 28.26 -4.04 13.55
N GLN A 537 28.69 -4.00 14.82
CA GLN A 537 29.57 -2.96 15.34
C GLN A 537 30.91 -2.86 14.56
N ALA A 538 31.47 -4.01 14.17
CA ALA A 538 32.76 -4.09 13.49
C ALA A 538 32.62 -4.05 11.95
N GLU A 539 31.53 -4.60 11.42
CA GLU A 539 31.33 -4.76 9.97
C GLU A 539 30.69 -3.54 9.31
N VAL A 540 29.95 -2.72 10.06
CA VAL A 540 29.24 -1.56 9.51
C VAL A 540 29.96 -0.26 9.87
N PRO A 541 30.30 0.61 8.90
CA PRO A 541 30.97 1.87 9.18
C PRO A 541 30.06 2.83 9.94
N TYR A 542 30.66 3.71 10.74
CA TYR A 542 29.94 4.78 11.43
C TYR A 542 29.74 5.99 10.51
N MET A 543 28.62 6.69 10.64
CA MET A 543 28.25 7.79 9.75
C MET A 543 29.26 8.94 9.69
N PHE A 544 30.03 9.18 10.76
CA PHE A 544 31.06 10.23 10.78
C PHE A 544 32.43 9.75 10.29
N ASP A 545 32.58 8.46 9.98
CA ASP A 545 33.81 7.90 9.38
C ASP A 545 33.76 7.90 7.83
N LEU A 546 32.61 8.27 7.24
CA LEU A 546 32.36 8.26 5.79
C LEU A 546 32.62 9.58 5.09
#